data_AF-A0A084VXE7-F1
#
_entry.id   AF-A0A084VXE7-F1
#
_cell.length_a   1.000
_cell.length_b   1.000
_cell.length_c   1.000
_cell.angle_alpha   90.00
_cell.angle_beta   90.00
_cell.angle_gamma   90.00
#
_symmetry.space_group_name_H-M   'P 1'
#
loop_
_entity.id
_entity.type
_entity.pdbx_description
1 polymer ?
#
loop_
_entity_poly.entity_id
_entity_poly.type
_entity_poly.pdbx_seq_one_letter_code
_entity_poly.pdbx_strand_id
1 'polypeptide(L)'
;MKQELAAVGKFADEGRDAYAIERKDTVMAILRMQQPEHRWETFTVDHVDCGPGSREGDNYMSIIKRVVAHCNGKTRDGRTHVFTISLIFKRQITNPNRRKLFRCDAAFENEITAYTSIIPILRRISPYKLPYPECFTAGSDDHGDRIVLEDLTTKGYAMVDRRIGLSFAQCCAVIKELAKLHALSLILKHLHPAQYGDVCAKVREIVFCAEAADFYTHSLETSLRGALDSLRYSNQAGDLDLEGPIKANRGSDRSAVPHHVAHRVRRRGRIVARHLPRRHLGQ
;
A
#
# COMPACT_ATOMS: atom_id res chain seq x y z
N MET A 1 33.67 15.42 -12.74
CA MET A 1 32.70 14.61 -11.95
C MET A 1 31.80 15.50 -11.07
N LYS A 2 31.22 16.57 -11.62
CA LYS A 2 30.32 17.53 -10.93
C LYS A 2 29.00 17.76 -11.68
N GLN A 3 28.74 16.99 -12.74
CA GLN A 3 27.60 17.20 -13.66
C GLN A 3 26.41 16.26 -13.43
N GLU A 4 26.54 15.18 -12.64
CA GLU A 4 25.45 14.21 -12.44
C GLU A 4 24.56 14.50 -11.22
N LEU A 5 24.98 15.35 -10.28
CA LEU A 5 24.21 15.67 -9.07
C LEU A 5 23.15 16.78 -9.27
N ALA A 6 23.17 17.49 -10.41
CA ALA A 6 22.26 18.60 -10.67
C ALA A 6 20.89 18.18 -11.26
N ALA A 7 20.71 16.90 -11.60
CA ALA A 7 19.47 16.40 -12.21
C ALA A 7 18.39 15.97 -11.18
N VAL A 8 18.69 16.02 -9.88
CA VAL A 8 17.80 15.52 -8.81
C VAL A 8 16.61 16.46 -8.54
N GLY A 9 16.71 17.73 -8.95
CA GLY A 9 15.72 18.78 -8.63
C GLY A 9 14.56 19.00 -9.62
N LYS A 10 14.42 18.18 -10.68
CA LYS A 10 13.35 18.35 -11.69
C LYS A 10 12.69 17.02 -12.07
N PHE A 11 12.11 16.32 -11.11
CA PHE A 11 11.09 15.30 -11.43
C PHE A 11 9.73 15.89 -11.10
N ALA A 12 9.25 16.79 -11.98
CA ALA A 12 7.85 17.14 -11.99
C ALA A 12 7.06 15.86 -12.30
N ASP A 13 6.27 15.44 -11.33
CA ASP A 13 5.26 14.40 -11.45
C ASP A 13 4.23 14.86 -12.50
N GLU A 14 4.45 14.51 -13.76
CA GLU A 14 3.35 14.47 -14.71
C GLU A 14 2.44 13.34 -14.26
N GLY A 15 1.37 13.68 -13.53
CA GLY A 15 0.42 12.78 -12.88
C GLY A 15 -0.33 11.77 -13.77
N ARG A 16 0.21 11.39 -14.93
CA ARG A 16 -0.31 10.38 -15.85
C ARG A 16 -0.64 9.05 -15.17
N ASP A 17 0.18 8.65 -14.18
CA ASP A 17 0.01 7.38 -13.46
C ASP A 17 -1.19 7.37 -12.49
N ALA A 18 -1.38 8.48 -11.76
CA ALA A 18 -2.43 8.60 -10.75
C ALA A 18 -3.83 8.71 -11.38
N TYR A 19 -3.93 9.28 -12.59
CA TYR A 19 -5.19 9.49 -13.30
C TYR A 19 -5.49 8.46 -14.42
N ALA A 20 -4.60 7.50 -14.68
CA ALA A 20 -4.91 6.45 -15.64
C ALA A 20 -6.13 5.62 -15.16
N ILE A 21 -7.20 5.63 -15.93
CA ILE A 21 -8.44 4.92 -15.64
C ILE A 21 -8.26 3.45 -16.03
N GLU A 22 -8.59 2.53 -15.13
CA GLU A 22 -8.64 1.10 -15.48
C GLU A 22 -9.80 0.87 -16.45
N ARG A 23 -9.50 0.28 -17.61
CA ARG A 23 -10.48 0.13 -18.69
C ARG A 23 -11.61 -0.81 -18.25
N LYS A 24 -12.84 -0.46 -18.61
CA LYS A 24 -14.04 -1.28 -18.38
C LYS A 24 -13.86 -2.71 -18.89
N ASP A 25 -13.32 -2.88 -20.09
CA ASP A 25 -13.14 -4.21 -20.69
C ASP A 25 -12.16 -5.08 -19.90
N THR A 26 -11.10 -4.48 -19.36
CA THR A 26 -10.14 -5.14 -18.47
C THR A 26 -10.82 -5.61 -17.19
N VAL A 27 -11.57 -4.73 -16.54
CA VAL A 27 -12.34 -5.07 -15.32
C VAL A 27 -13.37 -6.16 -15.61
N MET A 28 -14.07 -6.06 -16.75
CA MET A 28 -15.04 -7.05 -17.19
C MET A 28 -14.42 -8.44 -17.39
N ALA A 29 -13.25 -8.50 -18.05
CA ALA A 29 -12.53 -9.75 -18.27
C ALA A 29 -12.12 -10.38 -16.93
N ILE A 30 -11.56 -9.59 -16.00
CA ILE A 30 -11.19 -10.05 -14.65
C ILE A 30 -12.40 -10.61 -13.91
N LEU A 31 -13.51 -9.89 -13.89
CA LEU A 31 -14.71 -10.32 -13.18
C LEU A 31 -15.31 -11.60 -13.78
N ARG A 32 -15.32 -11.74 -15.12
CA ARG A 32 -15.79 -12.96 -15.80
C ARG A 32 -14.99 -14.19 -15.42
N MET A 33 -13.66 -14.08 -15.32
CA MET A 33 -12.80 -15.21 -14.91
C MET A 33 -13.12 -15.74 -13.50
N GLN A 34 -13.77 -14.92 -12.66
CA GLN A 34 -14.06 -15.23 -11.26
C GLN A 34 -15.53 -15.58 -11.01
N GLN A 35 -16.39 -15.45 -12.02
CA GLN A 35 -17.80 -15.86 -11.87
C GLN A 35 -17.92 -17.37 -12.08
N PRO A 36 -18.81 -18.06 -11.32
CA PRO A 36 -19.14 -19.44 -11.61
C PRO A 36 -19.65 -19.56 -13.04
N GLU A 37 -19.11 -20.52 -13.79
CA GLU A 37 -19.76 -20.99 -15.01
C GLU A 37 -21.22 -21.27 -14.65
N HIS A 38 -22.17 -20.66 -15.36
CA HIS A 38 -23.62 -20.84 -15.20
C HIS A 38 -24.38 -19.97 -14.19
N ARG A 39 -23.76 -19.07 -13.41
CA ARG A 39 -24.55 -18.16 -12.54
C ARG A 39 -25.41 -17.17 -13.34
N TRP A 40 -24.84 -16.62 -14.40
CA TRP A 40 -25.44 -15.53 -15.17
C TRP A 40 -25.76 -16.02 -16.60
N GLU A 41 -26.96 -15.74 -17.07
CA GLU A 41 -27.33 -15.78 -18.50
C GLU A 41 -26.59 -14.66 -19.24
N THR A 42 -26.64 -13.45 -18.71
CA THR A 42 -25.85 -12.31 -19.17
C THR A 42 -25.19 -11.61 -18.00
N PHE A 43 -23.97 -11.13 -18.20
CA PHE A 43 -23.25 -10.33 -17.22
C PHE A 43 -22.53 -9.21 -17.96
N THR A 44 -22.76 -7.97 -17.52
CA THR A 44 -22.13 -6.75 -18.03
C THR A 44 -21.60 -5.91 -16.87
N VAL A 45 -20.54 -5.17 -17.15
CA VAL A 45 -20.13 -4.00 -16.37
C VAL A 45 -20.63 -2.82 -17.17
N ASP A 46 -21.45 -1.96 -16.60
CA ASP A 46 -22.04 -0.83 -17.32
C ASP A 46 -21.04 0.32 -17.38
N HIS A 47 -20.43 0.66 -16.25
CA HIS A 47 -19.33 1.61 -16.14
C HIS A 47 -18.42 1.26 -14.94
N VAL A 48 -17.28 1.96 -14.88
CA VAL A 48 -16.26 1.77 -13.85
C VAL A 48 -15.84 3.13 -13.30
N ASP A 49 -15.87 3.27 -11.97
CA ASP A 49 -15.29 4.41 -11.28
C ASP A 49 -13.88 4.06 -10.81
N CYS A 50 -12.93 4.96 -11.06
CA CYS A 50 -11.55 4.84 -10.60
C CYS A 50 -11.22 5.97 -9.65
N GLY A 51 -10.64 5.63 -8.50
CA GLY A 51 -10.18 6.59 -7.52
C GLY A 51 -8.93 6.12 -6.78
N PRO A 52 -8.36 6.97 -5.90
CA PRO A 52 -7.22 6.58 -5.09
C PRO A 52 -7.58 5.40 -4.16
N GLY A 53 -6.76 4.36 -4.17
CA GLY A 53 -6.97 3.16 -3.33
C GLY A 53 -6.44 3.31 -1.90
N SER A 54 -5.48 4.21 -1.69
CA SER A 54 -4.85 4.52 -0.40
C SER A 54 -4.77 6.02 -0.17
N ARG A 55 -4.49 6.45 1.07
CA ARG A 55 -4.27 7.87 1.36
C ARG A 55 -2.88 8.28 0.90
N GLU A 56 -2.68 9.60 0.81
CA GLU A 56 -1.35 10.18 0.61
C GLU A 56 -0.40 9.64 1.68
N GLY A 57 0.63 8.89 1.26
CA GLY A 57 1.72 8.41 2.12
C GLY A 57 1.61 6.97 2.53
N ASP A 58 0.45 6.34 2.32
CA ASP A 58 0.24 4.94 2.69
C ASP A 58 0.99 3.97 1.76
N ASN A 59 1.39 4.44 0.57
CA ASN A 59 1.97 3.61 -0.47
C ASN A 59 3.19 4.28 -1.11
N TYR A 60 4.26 3.50 -1.25
CA TYR A 60 5.59 3.97 -1.67
C TYR A 60 6.12 3.28 -2.91
N MET A 61 5.86 1.98 -3.06
CA MET A 61 6.54 1.13 -4.04
C MET A 61 5.63 0.70 -5.19
N SER A 62 4.41 1.21 -5.27
CA SER A 62 3.43 0.86 -6.29
C SER A 62 2.47 2.03 -6.56
N ILE A 63 1.45 1.82 -7.39
CA ILE A 63 0.29 2.70 -7.55
C ILE A 63 -0.94 1.90 -7.12
N ILE A 64 -1.68 2.38 -6.12
CA ILE A 64 -2.89 1.70 -5.61
C ILE A 64 -4.13 2.50 -6.00
N LYS A 65 -5.02 1.87 -6.75
CA LYS A 65 -6.31 2.41 -7.20
C LYS A 65 -7.45 1.57 -6.67
N ARG A 66 -8.53 2.25 -6.29
CA ARG A 66 -9.81 1.61 -6.05
C ARG A 66 -10.64 1.71 -7.31
N VAL A 67 -11.18 0.58 -7.70
CA VAL A 67 -12.00 0.42 -8.90
C VAL A 67 -13.36 -0.09 -8.46
N VAL A 68 -14.41 0.67 -8.73
CA VAL A 68 -15.79 0.26 -8.47
C VAL A 68 -16.45 -0.06 -9.80
N ALA A 69 -16.74 -1.34 -10.03
CA ALA A 69 -17.46 -1.81 -11.20
C ALA A 69 -18.96 -1.81 -10.90
N HIS A 70 -19.75 -1.15 -11.73
CA HIS A 70 -21.21 -1.20 -11.68
C HIS A 70 -21.68 -2.28 -12.63
N CYS A 71 -22.25 -3.35 -12.08
CA CYS A 71 -22.55 -4.58 -12.78
C CYS A 71 -24.05 -4.78 -12.96
N ASN A 72 -24.42 -5.36 -14.09
CA ASN A 72 -25.75 -5.88 -14.36
C ASN A 72 -25.63 -7.36 -14.74
N GLY A 73 -26.28 -8.22 -13.97
CA GLY A 73 -26.32 -9.67 -14.21
C GLY A 73 -27.76 -10.14 -14.36
N LYS A 74 -28.07 -10.82 -15.45
CA LYS A 74 -29.33 -11.54 -15.62
C LYS A 74 -29.11 -13.01 -15.33
N THR A 75 -29.88 -13.60 -14.43
CA THR A 75 -29.86 -15.04 -14.14
C THR A 75 -30.72 -15.81 -15.14
N ARG A 76 -30.50 -17.13 -15.24
CA ARG A 76 -31.23 -18.00 -16.18
C ARG A 76 -32.74 -18.11 -15.91
N ASP A 77 -33.16 -17.83 -14.67
CA ASP A 77 -34.58 -17.73 -14.29
C ASP A 77 -35.21 -16.37 -14.68
N GLY A 78 -34.48 -15.52 -15.38
CA GLY A 78 -34.95 -14.25 -15.91
C GLY A 78 -34.79 -13.05 -14.99
N ARG A 79 -34.26 -13.22 -13.77
CA ARG A 79 -34.11 -12.11 -12.80
C ARG A 79 -32.90 -11.25 -13.15
N THR A 80 -33.10 -9.94 -13.05
CA THR A 80 -32.03 -8.94 -13.27
C THR A 80 -31.51 -8.45 -11.92
N HIS A 81 -30.19 -8.42 -11.78
CA HIS A 81 -29.48 -7.98 -10.60
C HIS A 81 -28.53 -6.84 -10.96
N VAL A 82 -28.71 -5.70 -10.30
CA VAL A 82 -27.79 -4.55 -10.38
C VAL A 82 -27.03 -4.47 -9.07
N PHE A 83 -25.70 -4.45 -9.14
CA PHE A 83 -24.83 -4.45 -7.97
C PHE A 83 -23.46 -3.87 -8.28
N THR A 84 -22.66 -3.60 -7.25
CA THR A 84 -21.30 -3.11 -7.41
C THR A 84 -20.28 -4.11 -6.91
N ILE A 85 -19.11 -4.14 -7.56
CA ILE A 85 -17.92 -4.86 -7.07
C ILE A 85 -16.80 -3.85 -6.89
N SER A 86 -16.22 -3.81 -5.69
CA SER A 86 -15.07 -2.96 -5.38
C SER A 86 -13.78 -3.77 -5.37
N LEU A 87 -12.79 -3.30 -6.12
CA LEU A 87 -11.50 -3.95 -6.34
C LEU A 87 -10.37 -2.97 -6.02
N ILE A 88 -9.24 -3.52 -5.56
CA ILE A 88 -7.98 -2.79 -5.43
C ILE A 88 -7.05 -3.20 -6.56
N PHE A 89 -6.74 -2.26 -7.43
CA PHE A 89 -5.74 -2.39 -8.47
C PHE A 89 -4.42 -1.86 -7.95
N LYS A 90 -3.45 -2.74 -7.79
CA LYS A 90 -2.07 -2.39 -7.48
C LYS A 90 -1.24 -2.55 -8.75
N ARG A 91 -0.65 -1.47 -9.23
CA ARG A 91 0.22 -1.46 -10.42
C ARG A 91 1.63 -1.07 -10.06
N GLN A 92 2.58 -1.59 -10.82
CA GLN A 92 3.96 -1.15 -10.73
C GLN A 92 4.08 0.32 -11.19
N ILE A 93 5.02 1.07 -10.59
CA ILE A 93 5.26 2.47 -10.95
C ILE A 93 5.78 2.52 -12.40
N THR A 94 5.23 3.39 -13.27
CA THR A 94 5.64 3.38 -14.69
C THR A 94 7.02 3.99 -14.88
N ASN A 95 7.37 4.99 -14.06
CA ASN A 95 8.65 5.67 -14.11
C ASN A 95 9.81 4.76 -13.64
N PRO A 96 10.74 4.36 -14.53
CA PRO A 96 11.80 3.41 -14.20
C PRO A 96 12.83 3.98 -13.20
N ASN A 97 13.07 5.29 -13.22
CA ASN A 97 13.97 5.93 -12.26
C ASN A 97 13.40 5.87 -10.84
N ARG A 98 12.09 6.08 -10.70
CA ARG A 98 11.39 5.92 -9.41
C ARG A 98 11.44 4.46 -8.95
N ARG A 99 11.21 3.49 -9.84
CA ARG A 99 11.33 2.07 -9.50
C ARG A 99 12.71 1.70 -9.01
N LYS A 100 13.75 2.16 -9.71
CA LYS A 100 15.14 1.94 -9.33
C LYS A 100 15.47 2.57 -7.99
N LEU A 101 15.06 3.83 -7.79
CA LEU A 101 15.30 4.57 -6.55
C LEU A 101 14.69 3.86 -5.34
N PHE A 102 13.48 3.32 -5.47
CA PHE A 102 12.80 2.62 -4.38
C PHE A 102 12.96 1.10 -4.41
N ARG A 103 13.76 0.54 -5.33
CA ARG A 103 13.94 -0.90 -5.52
C ARG A 103 12.61 -1.67 -5.65
N CYS A 104 11.65 -1.11 -6.39
CA CYS A 104 10.28 -1.62 -6.47
C CYS A 104 10.13 -2.93 -7.23
N ASP A 105 11.00 -3.21 -8.21
CA ASP A 105 10.81 -4.32 -9.16
C ASP A 105 10.77 -5.67 -8.42
N ALA A 106 11.84 -5.99 -7.66
CA ALA A 106 11.90 -7.23 -6.90
C ALA A 106 10.82 -7.34 -5.80
N ALA A 107 10.44 -6.21 -5.19
CA ALA A 107 9.36 -6.18 -4.20
C ALA A 107 8.00 -6.54 -4.81
N PHE A 108 7.70 -6.01 -5.99
CA PHE A 108 6.46 -6.27 -6.71
C PHE A 108 6.42 -7.70 -7.28
N GLU A 109 7.55 -8.19 -7.81
CA GLU A 109 7.71 -9.59 -8.26
C GLU A 109 7.48 -10.59 -7.11
N ASN A 110 8.00 -10.30 -5.91
CA ASN A 110 7.75 -11.09 -4.71
C ASN A 110 6.25 -11.11 -4.35
N GLU A 111 5.55 -9.98 -4.49
CA GLU A 111 4.12 -9.91 -4.21
C GLU A 111 3.29 -10.68 -5.23
N ILE A 112 3.65 -10.61 -6.52
CA ILE A 112 3.05 -11.48 -7.56
C ILE A 112 3.28 -12.95 -7.20
N THR A 113 4.51 -13.32 -6.81
CA THR A 113 4.85 -14.68 -6.39
C THR A 113 4.04 -15.11 -5.16
N ALA A 114 3.81 -14.20 -4.21
CA ALA A 114 3.01 -14.47 -3.03
C ALA A 114 1.58 -14.86 -3.41
N TYR A 115 0.92 -14.10 -4.28
CA TYR A 115 -0.46 -14.38 -4.67
C TYR A 115 -0.61 -15.51 -5.69
N THR A 116 0.36 -15.73 -6.58
CA THR A 116 0.28 -16.76 -7.63
C THR A 116 0.77 -18.14 -7.18
N SER A 117 1.69 -18.19 -6.21
CA SER A 117 2.34 -19.44 -5.78
C SER A 117 2.19 -19.69 -4.28
N ILE A 118 2.62 -18.76 -3.43
CA ILE A 118 2.74 -19.01 -1.97
C ILE A 118 1.36 -19.18 -1.32
N ILE A 119 0.50 -18.17 -1.43
CA ILE A 119 -0.81 -18.12 -0.78
C ILE A 119 -1.70 -19.30 -1.20
N PRO A 120 -1.80 -19.69 -2.49
CA PRO A 120 -2.52 -20.90 -2.90
C PRO A 120 -2.02 -22.17 -2.20
N ILE A 121 -0.70 -22.34 -2.07
CA ILE A 121 -0.12 -23.48 -1.37
C ILE A 121 -0.49 -23.45 0.11
N LEU A 122 -0.32 -22.29 0.77
CA LEU A 122 -0.66 -22.14 2.18
C LEU A 122 -2.15 -22.38 2.44
N ARG A 123 -3.04 -21.88 1.58
CA ARG A 123 -4.49 -22.14 1.67
C ARG A 123 -4.82 -23.63 1.57
N ARG A 124 -4.11 -24.37 0.71
CA ARG A 124 -4.32 -25.82 0.54
C ARG A 124 -3.92 -26.62 1.78
N ILE A 125 -2.82 -26.25 2.45
CA ILE A 125 -2.32 -27.01 3.62
C ILE A 125 -2.83 -26.46 4.96
N SER A 126 -3.43 -25.27 4.98
CA SER A 126 -3.90 -24.63 6.19
C SER A 126 -5.21 -25.26 6.67
N PRO A 127 -5.31 -25.65 7.95
CA PRO A 127 -6.58 -26.05 8.55
C PRO A 127 -7.46 -24.85 8.91
N TYR A 128 -6.95 -23.62 8.77
CA TYR A 128 -7.65 -22.38 9.11
C TYR A 128 -7.85 -21.50 7.88
N LYS A 129 -8.87 -20.63 7.94
CA LYS A 129 -9.01 -19.54 6.99
C LYS A 129 -7.88 -18.53 7.20
N LEU A 130 -7.12 -18.27 6.13
CA LEU A 130 -6.02 -17.31 6.16
C LEU A 130 -6.54 -15.89 5.86
N PRO A 131 -5.96 -14.84 6.48
CA PRO A 131 -6.45 -13.47 6.42
C PRO A 131 -6.00 -12.73 5.14
N TYR A 132 -5.68 -13.46 4.06
CA TYR A 132 -5.24 -12.85 2.80
C TYR A 132 -6.45 -12.46 1.95
N PRO A 133 -6.48 -11.25 1.38
CA PRO A 133 -7.56 -10.84 0.48
C PRO A 133 -7.61 -11.78 -0.72
N GLU A 134 -8.81 -11.96 -1.29
CA GLU A 134 -8.91 -12.69 -2.55
C GLU A 134 -8.14 -11.96 -3.65
N CYS A 135 -7.35 -12.73 -4.41
CA CYS A 135 -6.60 -12.23 -5.55
C CYS A 135 -7.30 -12.67 -6.84
N PHE A 136 -7.79 -11.70 -7.60
CA PHE A 136 -8.50 -11.92 -8.84
C PHE A 136 -7.54 -12.18 -10.00
N THR A 137 -6.37 -11.52 -9.98
CA THR A 137 -5.27 -11.73 -10.93
C THR A 137 -4.00 -11.10 -10.39
N ALA A 138 -2.85 -11.71 -10.69
CA ALA A 138 -1.51 -11.19 -10.39
C ALA A 138 -0.56 -11.60 -11.53
N GLY A 139 0.14 -10.64 -12.12
CA GLY A 139 1.01 -10.86 -13.28
C GLY A 139 1.15 -9.59 -14.11
N SER A 140 1.41 -9.73 -15.41
CA SER A 140 1.56 -8.61 -16.34
C SER A 140 0.40 -8.53 -17.33
N ASP A 141 0.02 -7.31 -17.71
CA ASP A 141 -0.86 -7.04 -18.86
C ASP A 141 -0.16 -6.12 -19.87
N ASP A 142 -0.91 -5.61 -20.87
CA ASP A 142 -0.43 -4.67 -21.88
C ASP A 142 0.00 -3.30 -21.30
N HIS A 143 -0.24 -3.08 -20.00
CA HIS A 143 0.12 -1.88 -19.25
C HIS A 143 1.11 -2.16 -18.12
N GLY A 144 1.73 -3.36 -18.10
CA GLY A 144 2.75 -3.76 -17.16
C GLY A 144 2.22 -4.59 -15.98
N ASP A 145 3.03 -4.68 -14.93
CA ASP A 145 2.73 -5.54 -13.79
C ASP A 145 1.57 -5.00 -12.93
N ARG A 146 0.65 -5.90 -12.60
CA ARG A 146 -0.57 -5.63 -11.87
C ARG A 146 -0.95 -6.79 -10.94
N ILE A 147 -1.48 -6.42 -9.78
CA ILE A 147 -2.20 -7.29 -8.86
C ILE A 147 -3.58 -6.69 -8.63
N VAL A 148 -4.63 -7.50 -8.74
CA VAL A 148 -6.02 -7.10 -8.48
C VAL A 148 -6.56 -7.89 -7.30
N LEU A 149 -6.88 -7.18 -6.23
CA LEU A 149 -7.28 -7.75 -4.95
C LEU A 149 -8.69 -7.34 -4.57
N GLU A 150 -9.28 -8.10 -3.66
CA GLU A 150 -10.49 -7.72 -2.95
C GLU A 150 -10.31 -6.41 -2.18
N ASP A 151 -11.28 -5.50 -2.29
CA ASP A 151 -11.31 -4.31 -1.44
C ASP A 151 -11.83 -4.63 -0.03
N LEU A 152 -10.89 -4.80 0.91
CA LEU A 152 -11.18 -5.07 2.31
C LEU A 152 -11.95 -3.93 3.01
N THR A 153 -11.96 -2.70 2.47
CA THR A 153 -12.74 -1.60 3.08
C THR A 153 -14.24 -1.87 3.03
N THR A 154 -14.70 -2.66 2.05
CA THR A 154 -16.10 -3.13 1.97
C THR A 154 -16.49 -4.06 3.13
N LYS A 155 -15.50 -4.65 3.81
CA LYS A 155 -15.67 -5.49 5.00
C LYS A 155 -15.41 -4.73 6.31
N GLY A 156 -15.27 -3.41 6.25
CA GLY A 156 -15.02 -2.56 7.42
C GLY A 156 -13.57 -2.48 7.87
N TYR A 157 -12.61 -3.02 7.10
CA TYR A 157 -11.18 -2.84 7.41
C TYR A 157 -10.73 -1.42 7.05
N ALA A 158 -9.80 -0.89 7.85
CA ALA A 158 -9.19 0.41 7.63
C ALA A 158 -7.70 0.37 7.95
N MET A 159 -6.92 1.19 7.24
CA MET A 159 -5.50 1.41 7.56
C MET A 159 -5.38 2.24 8.83
N VAL A 160 -4.62 1.72 9.80
CA VAL A 160 -4.29 2.42 11.04
C VAL A 160 -3.27 3.52 10.74
N ASP A 161 -3.38 4.66 11.43
CA ASP A 161 -2.37 5.71 11.33
C ASP A 161 -1.03 5.20 11.88
N ARG A 162 -0.05 5.04 11.00
CA ARG A 162 1.29 4.56 11.34
C ARG A 162 2.02 5.44 12.36
N ARG A 163 1.64 6.71 12.52
CA ARG A 163 2.23 7.64 13.49
C ARG A 163 1.74 7.35 14.91
N ILE A 164 0.56 6.75 15.04
CA ILE A 164 -0.03 6.31 16.30
C ILE A 164 0.44 4.88 16.62
N GLY A 165 0.52 4.03 15.60
CA GLY A 165 0.90 2.62 15.74
C GLY A 165 -0.28 1.72 16.10
N LEU A 166 -0.01 0.44 16.30
CA LEU A 166 -1.02 -0.56 16.64
C LEU A 166 -1.27 -0.61 18.15
N SER A 167 -2.52 -0.79 18.55
CA SER A 167 -2.87 -1.15 19.93
C SER A 167 -2.39 -2.55 20.29
N PHE A 168 -2.27 -2.85 21.59
CA PHE A 168 -1.86 -4.18 22.05
C PHE A 168 -2.71 -5.31 21.47
N ALA A 169 -4.04 -5.16 21.43
CA ALA A 169 -4.93 -6.15 20.85
C ALA A 169 -4.68 -6.38 19.35
N GLN A 170 -4.40 -5.30 18.60
CA GLN A 170 -4.04 -5.40 17.19
C GLN A 170 -2.67 -6.07 17.00
N CYS A 171 -1.68 -5.76 17.83
CA CYS A 171 -0.39 -6.46 17.84
C CYS A 171 -0.57 -7.96 18.10
N CYS A 172 -1.38 -8.35 19.09
CA CYS A 172 -1.68 -9.75 19.35
C CYS A 172 -2.33 -10.44 18.15
N ALA A 173 -3.25 -9.77 17.44
CA ALA A 173 -3.84 -10.31 16.22
C ALA A 173 -2.79 -10.51 15.12
N VAL A 174 -1.94 -9.52 14.87
CA VAL A 174 -0.85 -9.61 13.87
C VAL A 174 0.10 -10.76 14.19
N ILE A 175 0.56 -10.86 15.45
CA ILE A 175 1.48 -11.93 15.86
C ILE A 175 0.85 -13.32 15.69
N LYS A 176 -0.45 -13.48 15.97
CA LYS A 176 -1.17 -14.75 15.73
C LYS A 176 -1.17 -15.14 14.25
N GLU A 177 -1.41 -14.19 13.35
CA GLU A 177 -1.41 -14.46 11.91
C GLU A 177 0.01 -14.73 11.38
N LEU A 178 1.03 -14.02 11.88
CA LEU A 178 2.43 -14.31 11.56
C LEU A 178 2.86 -15.70 12.06
N ALA A 179 2.42 -16.10 13.26
CA ALA A 179 2.69 -17.44 13.79
C ALA A 179 2.08 -18.54 12.90
N LYS A 180 0.86 -18.34 12.40
CA LYS A 180 0.23 -19.26 11.43
C LYS A 180 1.04 -19.34 10.13
N LEU A 181 1.46 -18.21 9.58
CA LEU A 181 2.31 -18.18 8.38
C LEU A 181 3.59 -19.00 8.60
N HIS A 182 4.32 -18.75 9.68
CA HIS A 182 5.54 -19.50 10.00
C HIS A 182 5.28 -21.01 10.19
N ALA A 183 4.22 -21.38 10.92
CA ALA A 183 3.86 -22.78 11.12
C ALA A 183 3.57 -23.49 9.79
N LEU A 184 2.81 -22.85 8.89
CA LEU A 184 2.49 -23.43 7.58
C LEU A 184 3.72 -23.52 6.67
N SER A 185 4.62 -22.53 6.71
CA SER A 185 5.91 -22.61 6.01
C SER A 185 6.77 -23.78 6.50
N LEU A 186 6.80 -24.03 7.82
CA LEU A 186 7.52 -25.18 8.40
C LEU A 186 6.88 -26.51 8.01
N ILE A 187 5.54 -26.60 8.03
CA ILE A 187 4.80 -27.76 7.54
C ILE A 187 5.14 -28.03 6.08
N LEU A 188 5.12 -27.00 5.22
CA LEU A 188 5.47 -27.12 3.81
C LEU A 188 6.91 -27.62 3.64
N LYS A 189 7.86 -27.05 4.39
CA LYS A 189 9.28 -27.46 4.37
C LYS A 189 9.47 -28.92 4.76
N HIS A 190 8.74 -29.40 5.77
CA HIS A 190 8.91 -30.75 6.29
C HIS A 190 8.20 -31.80 5.42
N LEU A 191 6.96 -31.54 5.02
CA LEU A 191 6.13 -32.52 4.29
C LEU A 191 6.33 -32.47 2.77
N HIS A 192 6.72 -31.31 2.22
CA HIS A 192 6.88 -31.09 0.78
C HIS A 192 8.16 -30.30 0.45
N PRO A 193 9.36 -30.81 0.79
CA PRO A 193 10.62 -30.07 0.71
C PRO A 193 10.98 -29.59 -0.71
N ALA A 194 10.66 -30.37 -1.75
CA ALA A 194 10.87 -29.95 -3.14
C ALA A 194 10.01 -28.72 -3.49
N GLN A 195 8.70 -28.78 -3.20
CA GLN A 195 7.79 -27.65 -3.42
C GLN A 195 8.19 -26.41 -2.61
N TYR A 196 8.66 -26.61 -1.37
CA TYR A 196 9.21 -25.52 -0.56
C TYR A 196 10.43 -24.88 -1.24
N GLY A 197 11.38 -25.70 -1.73
CA GLY A 197 12.56 -25.24 -2.47
C GLY A 197 12.19 -24.42 -3.71
N ASP A 198 11.26 -24.93 -4.53
CA ASP A 198 10.78 -24.26 -5.74
C ASP A 198 10.17 -22.88 -5.44
N VAL A 199 9.43 -22.78 -4.33
CA VAL A 199 8.82 -21.51 -3.91
C VAL A 199 9.86 -20.54 -3.38
N CYS A 200 10.80 -21.00 -2.55
CA CYS A 200 11.89 -20.18 -2.03
C CYS A 200 12.78 -19.64 -3.16
N ALA A 201 13.03 -20.43 -4.21
CA ALA A 201 13.82 -20.02 -5.36
C ALA A 201 13.18 -18.87 -6.18
N LYS A 202 11.85 -18.66 -6.03
CA LYS A 202 11.12 -17.57 -6.71
C LYS A 202 11.11 -16.27 -5.91
N VAL A 203 11.46 -16.29 -4.62
CA VAL A 203 11.43 -15.12 -3.74
C VAL A 203 12.83 -14.51 -3.65
N ARG A 204 12.93 -13.19 -3.80
CA ARG A 204 14.20 -12.45 -3.67
C ARG A 204 14.30 -11.74 -2.32
N GLU A 205 15.45 -11.84 -1.66
CA GLU A 205 15.76 -10.97 -0.51
C GLU A 205 16.04 -9.55 -1.03
N ILE A 206 15.30 -8.57 -0.52
CA ILE A 206 15.32 -7.18 -1.00
C ILE A 206 15.80 -6.17 0.05
N VAL A 207 15.88 -6.60 1.32
CA VAL A 207 16.26 -5.77 2.46
C VAL A 207 17.69 -6.12 2.90
N PHE A 208 17.93 -7.38 3.24
CA PHE A 208 19.19 -7.87 3.81
C PHE A 208 20.10 -8.49 2.74
N CYS A 209 20.30 -7.77 1.63
CA CYS A 209 21.17 -8.18 0.53
C CYS A 209 22.24 -7.12 0.24
N ALA A 210 23.38 -7.55 -0.31
CA ALA A 210 24.53 -6.68 -0.57
C ALA A 210 24.16 -5.53 -1.52
N GLU A 211 23.32 -5.81 -2.51
CA GLU A 211 22.85 -4.83 -3.48
C GLU A 211 22.04 -3.72 -2.84
N ALA A 212 21.41 -3.96 -1.68
CA ALA A 212 20.59 -2.99 -0.96
C ALA A 212 21.37 -2.21 0.11
N ALA A 213 22.60 -2.63 0.43
CA ALA A 213 23.39 -2.04 1.51
C ALA A 213 23.58 -0.53 1.34
N ASP A 214 24.03 -0.07 0.16
CA ASP A 214 24.25 1.36 -0.11
C ASP A 214 22.96 2.17 0.00
N PHE A 215 21.86 1.62 -0.51
CA PHE A 215 20.55 2.28 -0.47
C PHE A 215 20.08 2.51 0.98
N TYR A 216 20.09 1.46 1.80
CA TYR A 216 19.64 1.58 3.19
C TYR A 216 20.62 2.35 4.05
N THR A 217 21.93 2.20 3.83
CA THR A 217 22.96 3.01 4.52
C THR A 217 22.73 4.49 4.25
N HIS A 218 22.61 4.88 2.97
CA HIS A 218 22.35 6.26 2.60
C HIS A 218 21.02 6.80 3.17
N SER A 219 19.96 5.99 3.14
CA SER A 219 18.66 6.35 3.70
C SER A 219 18.71 6.59 5.22
N LEU A 220 19.38 5.70 5.95
CA LEU A 220 19.56 5.79 7.40
C LEU A 220 20.46 6.98 7.77
N GLU A 221 21.58 7.16 7.09
CA GLU A 221 22.49 8.30 7.32
C GLU A 221 21.81 9.64 7.06
N THR A 222 21.04 9.75 5.97
CA THR A 222 20.29 10.97 5.64
C THR A 222 19.23 11.25 6.69
N SER A 223 18.50 10.21 7.14
CA SER A 223 17.49 10.34 8.20
C SER A 223 18.12 10.77 9.53
N LEU A 224 19.26 10.18 9.89
CA LEU A 224 20.02 10.53 11.09
C LEU A 224 20.54 11.98 11.04
N ARG A 225 21.13 12.38 9.90
CA ARG A 225 21.60 13.76 9.70
C ARG A 225 20.45 14.76 9.81
N GLY A 226 19.31 14.49 9.16
CA GLY A 226 18.13 15.35 9.24
C GLY A 226 17.55 15.45 10.65
N ALA A 227 17.59 14.36 11.42
CA ALA A 227 17.20 14.36 12.82
C ALA A 227 18.15 15.22 13.68
N LEU A 228 19.47 15.06 13.51
CA LEU A 228 20.49 15.85 14.21
C LEU A 228 20.39 17.34 13.86
N ASP A 229 20.17 17.68 12.60
CA ASP A 229 20.01 19.06 12.14
C ASP A 229 18.74 19.69 12.73
N SER A 230 17.64 18.94 12.79
CA SER A 230 16.39 19.40 13.43
C SER A 230 16.55 19.59 14.94
N LEU A 231 17.29 18.70 15.60
CA LEU A 231 17.60 18.82 17.02
C LEU A 231 18.47 20.04 17.31
N ARG A 232 19.57 20.22 16.54
CA ARG A 232 20.46 21.39 16.65
C ARG A 232 19.72 22.70 16.37
N TYR A 233 18.87 22.71 15.34
CA TYR A 233 18.03 23.87 15.02
C TYR A 233 17.07 24.20 16.17
N SER A 234 16.48 23.19 16.79
CA SER A 234 15.57 23.38 17.93
C SER A 234 16.29 23.80 19.21
N ASN A 235 17.58 23.49 19.35
CA ASN A 235 18.41 23.82 20.51
C ASN A 235 19.31 25.06 20.33
N GLN A 236 19.01 25.94 19.37
CA GLN A 236 19.90 27.07 19.04
C GLN A 236 20.13 28.04 20.21
N ALA A 237 19.15 28.23 21.09
CA ALA A 237 19.27 29.09 22.26
C ALA A 237 19.69 28.34 23.53
N GLY A 238 20.05 27.05 23.42
CA GLY A 238 20.47 26.21 24.56
C GLY A 238 19.33 25.83 25.51
N ASP A 239 18.08 26.12 25.13
CA ASP A 239 16.86 26.01 25.92
C ASP A 239 15.92 24.97 25.29
N LEU A 240 16.43 23.79 24.95
CA LEU A 240 15.61 22.65 24.51
C LEU A 240 14.42 22.47 25.44
N ASP A 241 13.28 23.01 25.01
CA ASP A 241 12.03 22.94 25.75
C ASP A 241 11.61 21.47 25.77
N LEU A 242 11.82 20.82 26.91
CA LEU A 242 11.51 19.40 27.10
C LEU A 242 10.00 19.12 26.95
N GLU A 243 9.16 20.16 26.98
CA GLU A 243 7.71 20.06 26.80
C GLU A 243 7.25 20.44 25.37
N GLY A 244 8.13 21.02 24.55
CA GLY A 244 7.85 21.44 23.19
C GLY A 244 8.27 20.42 22.12
N PRO A 245 7.55 20.30 20.99
CA PRO A 245 7.96 19.40 19.91
C PRO A 245 9.21 19.92 19.18
N ILE A 246 10.15 19.02 18.86
CA ILE A 246 11.32 19.32 18.01
C ILE A 246 10.82 19.88 16.66
N LYS A 247 11.32 21.06 16.29
CA LYS A 247 10.96 21.74 15.05
C LYS A 247 11.78 21.16 13.90
N ALA A 248 11.10 20.73 12.84
CA ALA A 248 11.77 20.31 11.62
C ALA A 248 12.52 21.48 10.98
N ASN A 249 13.81 21.29 10.70
CA ASN A 249 14.60 22.28 9.97
C ASN A 249 14.09 22.35 8.52
N ARG A 250 13.53 23.49 8.11
CA ARG A 250 12.95 23.66 6.76
C ARG A 250 13.96 24.05 5.69
N GLY A 251 15.23 24.26 6.07
CA GLY A 251 16.27 24.88 5.23
C GLY A 251 17.40 23.97 4.73
N SER A 252 17.50 22.72 5.19
CA SER A 252 18.48 21.76 4.65
C SER A 252 17.92 21.06 3.42
N ASP A 253 18.77 20.92 2.40
CA ASP A 253 18.50 20.45 1.05
C ASP A 253 17.46 19.31 0.97
N ARG A 254 16.34 19.57 0.28
CA ARG A 254 15.19 18.67 0.13
C ARG A 254 15.40 17.60 -0.95
N SER A 255 16.64 17.33 -1.34
CA SER A 255 17.01 16.53 -2.51
C SER A 255 17.18 15.03 -2.23
N ALA A 256 17.28 14.60 -0.96
CA ALA A 256 17.64 13.21 -0.63
C ALA A 256 16.48 12.34 -0.09
N VAL A 257 15.28 12.91 0.11
CA VAL A 257 14.07 12.13 0.43
C VAL A 257 12.96 12.66 -0.48
N PRO A 258 12.29 11.81 -1.28
CA PRO A 258 11.15 12.26 -2.07
C PRO A 258 10.01 12.68 -1.16
N HIS A 259 9.97 13.98 -0.84
CA HIS A 259 8.82 14.66 -0.26
C HIS A 259 7.74 14.81 -1.33
N HIS A 260 7.12 13.70 -1.71
CA HIS A 260 5.69 13.73 -2.01
C HIS A 260 5.04 13.08 -0.80
N VAL A 261 4.04 13.73 -0.22
CA VAL A 261 3.40 13.41 1.06
C VAL A 261 3.98 14.08 2.31
N ALA A 262 3.74 15.39 2.45
CA ALA A 262 3.44 16.02 3.74
C ALA A 262 3.08 17.50 3.57
N HIS A 263 1.78 17.78 3.70
CA HIS A 263 1.17 19.02 4.21
C HIS A 263 1.17 20.30 3.34
N ARG A 264 -0.03 20.58 2.80
CA ARG A 264 -0.60 21.94 2.73
C ARG A 264 -1.85 22.02 3.61
N VAL A 265 -1.70 22.04 4.94
CA VAL A 265 -2.80 22.47 5.82
C VAL A 265 -2.81 24.00 5.81
N ARG A 266 -3.59 24.59 4.91
CA ARG A 266 -4.01 25.99 5.06
C ARG A 266 -4.93 26.06 6.29
N ARG A 267 -4.42 26.60 7.40
CA ARG A 267 -5.30 27.17 8.43
C ARG A 267 -5.95 28.42 7.85
N ARG A 268 -7.19 28.30 7.35
CA ARG A 268 -8.17 29.40 7.34
C ARG A 268 -9.33 28.94 8.22
N GLY A 269 -9.53 29.66 9.32
CA GLY A 269 -10.58 29.38 10.29
C GLY A 269 -10.22 29.94 11.66
N ARG A 270 -10.32 31.27 11.79
CA ARG A 270 -10.55 31.89 13.10
C ARG A 270 -11.88 31.35 13.60
N ILE A 271 -11.86 30.46 14.60
CA ILE A 271 -13.02 30.23 15.44
C ILE A 271 -12.85 31.15 16.64
N VAL A 272 -13.66 32.20 16.64
CA VAL A 272 -13.82 33.12 17.77
C VAL A 272 -14.48 32.32 18.90
N ALA A 273 -13.82 32.24 20.05
CA ALA A 273 -14.41 31.66 21.25
C ALA A 273 -15.63 32.50 21.67
N ARG A 274 -16.84 31.97 21.51
CA ARG A 274 -18.02 32.49 22.18
C ARG A 274 -18.00 31.97 23.62
N HIS A 275 -17.84 32.89 24.56
CA HIS A 275 -18.16 32.71 25.97
C HIS A 275 -19.63 32.29 26.12
N LEU A 276 -19.89 31.19 26.80
CA LEU A 276 -21.18 30.87 27.40
C LEU A 276 -20.95 30.51 28.88
N PRO A 277 -21.79 31.00 29.80
CA PRO A 277 -21.47 31.09 31.22
C PRO A 277 -21.60 29.74 31.95
N ARG A 278 -20.75 29.59 32.97
CA ARG A 278 -20.77 28.50 33.96
C ARG A 278 -22.14 28.43 34.64
N ARG A 279 -22.84 27.30 34.53
CA ARG A 279 -23.91 26.94 35.48
C ARG A 279 -23.26 26.34 36.72
N HIS A 280 -23.54 26.95 37.87
CA HIS A 280 -23.26 26.39 39.19
C HIS A 280 -24.04 25.08 39.38
N LEU A 281 -23.33 24.07 39.88
CA LEU A 281 -23.89 22.89 40.55
C LEU A 281 -23.44 22.99 42.00
N GLY A 282 -24.41 23.08 42.90
CA GLY A 282 -24.19 23.06 44.35
C GLY A 282 -25.47 23.45 45.08
N GLN A 283 -26.16 22.41 45.57
CA GLN A 283 -27.16 22.32 46.65
C GLN A 283 -28.25 23.40 46.78
#